data_AF-A0A537FV49-F1
#
_entry.id   AF-A0A537FV49-F1
#
_cell.length_a   1.000
_cell.length_b   1.000
_cell.length_c   1.000
_cell.angle_alpha   90.00
_cell.angle_beta   90.00
_cell.angle_gamma   90.00
#
_symmetry.space_group_name_H-M   'P 1'
#
loop_
_entity.id
_entity.type
_entity.pdbx_description
1 polymer ?
#
loop_
_entity_poly.entity_id
_entity_poly.type
_entity_poly.pdbx_seq_one_letter_code
_entity_poly.pdbx_strand_id
1 'polypeptide(L)'
;MKLTIRLAIACACAAAGHAAAGAQSADRNDAIFLYRGADREQRLLERARGEGTVVVYTSLAPTESAPLARAFEERTGVKVQLWRAISEKLVQRALTEARARRYAFDVIETNGPEMEMMAREKLFAEFHSPHLADLPPSAVPPHRLWIPDRMNFFVVAYNTQKVRREELPRSYDGFTDPKWKGRIGIEATDAEWMATLVKVWGEQAGLAYFRK
;
A
#
# COMPACT_ATOMS: atom_id res chain seq x y z
N MET A 1 50.42 30.96 -20.55
CA MET A 1 49.17 30.77 -21.31
C MET A 1 48.16 30.10 -20.38
N LYS A 2 47.13 30.88 -19.98
CA LYS A 2 45.98 30.59 -19.09
C LYS A 2 46.20 29.70 -17.86
N LEU A 3 46.52 30.41 -16.76
CA LEU A 3 46.44 30.01 -15.36
C LEU A 3 44.96 29.94 -14.94
N THR A 4 44.46 28.82 -14.42
CA THR A 4 43.10 28.73 -13.84
C THR A 4 43.22 28.42 -12.36
N ILE A 5 42.91 29.44 -11.55
CA ILE A 5 42.94 29.46 -10.09
C ILE A 5 41.78 28.62 -9.56
N ARG A 6 42.06 27.59 -8.74
CA ARG A 6 41.06 26.92 -7.90
C ARG A 6 41.07 27.60 -6.54
N LEU A 7 40.07 28.44 -6.27
CA LEU A 7 39.87 29.04 -4.95
C LEU A 7 39.09 28.06 -4.07
N ALA A 8 39.74 27.55 -3.04
CA ALA A 8 39.10 26.89 -1.91
C ALA A 8 38.66 27.99 -0.92
N ILE A 9 37.38 28.00 -0.55
CA ILE A 9 36.89 28.79 0.58
C ILE A 9 36.53 27.78 1.68
N ALA A 10 37.39 27.72 2.70
CA ALA A 10 37.08 27.11 3.97
C ALA A 10 36.23 28.10 4.79
N CYS A 11 35.02 27.68 5.16
CA CYS A 11 34.25 28.36 6.19
C CYS A 11 34.02 27.36 7.31
N ALA A 12 34.75 27.52 8.41
CA ALA A 12 34.51 26.83 9.65
C ALA A 12 33.56 27.69 10.50
N CYS A 13 32.43 27.15 10.94
CA CYS A 13 31.80 27.49 12.23
C CYS A 13 30.63 26.58 12.60
N ALA A 14 30.61 26.25 13.90
CA ALA A 14 29.53 25.74 14.72
C ALA A 14 29.06 24.28 14.52
N ALA A 15 29.64 23.41 15.34
CA ALA A 15 29.01 22.16 15.75
C ALA A 15 27.74 22.48 16.56
N ALA A 16 26.61 22.64 15.88
CA ALA A 16 25.31 22.54 16.51
C ALA A 16 24.99 21.05 16.72
N GLY A 17 24.79 20.67 17.98
CA GLY A 17 24.42 19.32 18.37
C GLY A 17 23.25 18.83 17.54
N HIS A 18 23.48 17.74 16.80
CA HIS A 18 22.40 17.02 16.14
C HIS A 18 21.53 16.43 17.25
N ALA A 19 20.42 17.10 17.57
CA ALA A 19 19.32 16.44 18.24
C ALA A 19 18.90 15.30 17.31
N ALA A 20 19.31 14.08 17.66
CA ALA A 20 18.82 12.88 17.04
C ALA A 20 17.29 12.90 17.21
N ALA A 21 16.55 13.29 16.18
CA ALA A 21 15.11 13.08 16.21
C ALA A 21 14.90 11.56 16.31
N GLY A 22 14.60 11.07 17.50
CA GLY A 22 14.27 9.65 17.67
C GLY A 22 13.16 9.30 16.70
N ALA A 23 13.15 8.05 16.22
CA ALA A 23 11.92 7.47 15.72
C ALA A 23 10.79 7.86 16.68
N GLN A 24 9.69 8.43 16.17
CA GLN A 24 8.53 8.79 16.98
C GLN A 24 8.18 7.56 17.81
N SER A 25 8.34 7.65 19.13
CA SER A 25 8.01 6.56 20.02
C SER A 25 6.50 6.31 19.91
N ALA A 26 6.12 5.04 19.80
CA ALA A 26 4.72 4.60 19.73
C ALA A 26 3.84 5.28 20.80
N ASP A 27 4.40 5.53 21.99
CA ASP A 27 3.73 6.15 23.15
C ASP A 27 3.01 7.49 22.90
N ARG A 28 3.41 8.32 21.92
CA ARG A 28 2.85 9.69 21.82
C ARG A 28 1.44 9.72 21.23
N ASN A 29 1.09 8.76 20.38
CA ASN A 29 -0.19 8.75 19.66
C ASN A 29 -1.15 7.64 20.13
N ASP A 30 -0.71 6.74 21.01
CA ASP A 30 -1.51 5.63 21.52
C ASP A 30 -2.81 6.10 22.20
N ALA A 31 -2.78 7.26 22.87
CA ALA A 31 -3.96 7.87 23.47
C ALA A 31 -5.05 8.25 22.44
N ILE A 32 -4.70 8.33 21.15
CA ILE A 32 -5.62 8.54 20.03
C ILE A 32 -5.91 7.20 19.35
N PHE A 33 -4.87 6.47 18.95
CA PHE A 33 -5.00 5.25 18.15
C PHE A 33 -5.72 4.13 18.89
N LEU A 34 -5.45 3.96 20.18
CA LEU A 34 -5.98 2.88 21.00
C LEU A 34 -7.19 3.31 21.84
N TYR A 35 -7.67 4.55 21.67
CA TYR A 35 -8.83 5.04 22.41
C TYR A 35 -10.09 4.21 22.11
N ARG A 36 -10.79 3.78 23.16
CA ARG A 36 -12.00 2.92 23.07
C ARG A 36 -13.25 3.52 23.73
N GLY A 37 -13.25 4.82 24.01
CA GLY A 37 -14.42 5.51 24.56
C GLY A 37 -15.62 5.43 23.63
N ALA A 38 -16.84 5.47 24.19
CA ALA A 38 -18.07 5.47 23.40
C ALA A 38 -18.19 6.70 22.47
N ASP A 39 -17.51 7.79 22.82
CA ASP A 39 -17.40 9.05 22.07
C ASP A 39 -16.26 9.04 21.03
N ARG A 40 -15.55 7.92 20.83
CA ARG A 40 -14.37 7.83 19.95
C ARG A 40 -14.63 8.40 18.56
N GLU A 41 -15.69 7.96 17.88
CA GLU A 41 -15.97 8.40 16.49
C GLU A 41 -16.22 9.91 16.45
N GLN A 42 -17.06 10.43 17.33
CA GLN A 42 -17.32 11.88 17.44
C GLN A 42 -16.03 12.66 17.67
N ARG A 43 -15.22 12.24 18.66
CA ARG A 43 -13.96 12.89 19.01
C ARG A 43 -12.96 12.92 17.86
N LEU A 44 -12.86 11.83 17.10
CA LEU A 44 -11.97 11.75 15.94
C LEU A 44 -12.46 12.63 14.80
N LEU A 45 -13.76 12.60 14.49
CA LEU A 45 -14.35 13.41 13.42
C LEU A 45 -14.26 14.91 13.71
N GLU A 46 -14.51 15.35 14.94
CA GLU A 46 -14.37 16.75 15.34
C GLU A 46 -12.94 17.27 15.12
N ARG A 47 -11.93 16.48 15.52
CA ARG A 47 -10.51 16.84 15.32
C ARG A 47 -10.13 16.80 13.84
N ALA A 48 -10.52 15.75 13.13
CA ALA A 48 -10.23 15.61 11.70
C ALA A 48 -10.87 16.73 10.86
N ARG A 49 -12.07 17.21 11.22
CA ARG A 49 -12.68 18.39 10.60
C ARG A 49 -11.90 19.67 10.88
N GLY A 50 -11.32 19.80 12.08
CA GLY A 50 -10.44 20.92 12.44
C GLY A 50 -9.13 20.93 11.64
N GLU A 51 -8.58 19.75 11.33
CA GLU A 51 -7.39 19.58 10.49
C GLU A 51 -7.70 19.70 8.99
N GLY A 52 -8.88 19.24 8.57
CA GLY A 52 -9.52 19.53 7.29
C GLY A 52 -9.20 18.57 6.14
N THR A 53 -8.06 17.88 6.15
CA THR A 53 -7.65 16.96 5.07
C THR A 53 -7.00 15.70 5.62
N VAL A 54 -7.28 14.56 4.98
CA VAL A 54 -6.54 13.30 5.12
C VAL A 54 -5.83 12.97 3.81
N VAL A 55 -4.53 12.68 3.88
CA VAL A 55 -3.71 12.28 2.72
C VAL A 55 -3.62 10.76 2.66
N VAL A 56 -4.12 10.19 1.56
CA VAL A 56 -4.18 8.74 1.36
C VAL A 56 -3.31 8.35 0.18
N TYR A 57 -2.28 7.55 0.43
CA TYR A 57 -1.54 6.87 -0.62
C TYR A 57 -2.25 5.55 -0.94
N THR A 58 -2.58 5.32 -2.20
CA THR A 58 -3.41 4.19 -2.62
C THR A 58 -2.91 3.54 -3.91
N SER A 59 -3.10 2.22 -4.05
CA SER A 59 -2.92 1.52 -5.34
C SER A 59 -4.24 1.23 -6.07
N LEU A 60 -5.37 1.43 -5.39
CA LEU A 60 -6.71 1.26 -5.94
C LEU A 60 -6.92 2.10 -7.21
N ALA A 61 -7.63 1.53 -8.18
CA ALA A 61 -7.89 2.24 -9.42
C ALA A 61 -8.83 3.44 -9.16
N PRO A 62 -8.72 4.53 -9.97
CA PRO A 62 -9.54 5.73 -9.77
C PRO A 62 -11.05 5.48 -9.86
N THR A 63 -11.47 4.42 -10.58
CA THR A 63 -12.86 3.99 -10.68
C THR A 63 -13.46 3.56 -9.35
N GLU A 64 -12.63 3.12 -8.40
CA GLU A 64 -13.06 2.72 -7.05
C GLU A 64 -12.63 3.75 -5.99
N SER A 65 -11.40 4.28 -6.05
CA SER A 65 -10.90 5.20 -5.02
C SER A 65 -11.60 6.56 -5.02
N ALA A 66 -11.95 7.10 -6.19
CA ALA A 66 -12.64 8.38 -6.28
C ALA A 66 -14.06 8.37 -5.67
N PRO A 67 -14.95 7.39 -5.95
CA PRO A 67 -16.25 7.34 -5.29
C PRO A 67 -16.15 7.05 -3.79
N LEU A 68 -15.18 6.24 -3.34
CA LEU A 68 -14.94 6.02 -1.90
C LEU A 68 -14.51 7.30 -1.19
N ALA A 69 -13.55 8.04 -1.77
CA ALA A 69 -13.12 9.33 -1.25
C ALA A 69 -14.31 10.29 -1.16
N ARG A 70 -15.11 10.42 -2.22
CA ARG A 70 -16.30 11.28 -2.23
C ARG A 70 -17.29 10.90 -1.13
N ALA A 71 -17.62 9.63 -0.99
CA ALA A 71 -18.55 9.16 0.03
C ALA A 71 -18.03 9.47 1.45
N PHE A 72 -16.72 9.34 1.68
CA PHE A 72 -16.09 9.74 2.93
C PHE A 72 -16.18 11.27 3.15
N GLU A 73 -15.87 12.08 2.14
CA GLU A 73 -15.97 13.55 2.24
C GLU A 73 -17.41 14.00 2.54
N GLU A 74 -18.41 13.43 1.86
CA GLU A 74 -19.83 13.75 2.05
C GLU A 74 -20.30 13.37 3.47
N ARG A 75 -19.90 12.21 3.98
CA ARG A 75 -20.28 11.74 5.32
C ARG A 75 -19.60 12.53 6.43
N THR A 76 -18.32 12.88 6.25
CA THR A 76 -17.48 13.37 7.34
C THR A 76 -17.20 14.86 7.28
N GLY A 77 -17.26 15.49 6.10
CA GLY A 77 -16.82 16.86 5.86
C GLY A 77 -15.30 17.04 5.80
N VAL A 78 -14.51 15.96 5.90
CA VAL A 78 -13.05 15.98 5.82
C VAL A 78 -12.62 15.71 4.39
N LYS A 79 -11.70 16.52 3.83
CA LYS A 79 -11.20 16.35 2.46
C LYS A 79 -10.26 15.17 2.34
N VAL A 80 -10.31 14.46 1.21
CA VAL A 80 -9.42 13.33 0.93
C VAL A 80 -8.46 13.70 -0.21
N GLN A 81 -7.18 13.80 0.12
CA GLN A 81 -6.13 13.95 -0.88
C GLN A 81 -5.59 12.58 -1.28
N LEU A 82 -6.01 12.08 -2.43
CA LEU A 82 -5.49 10.83 -2.99
C LEU A 82 -4.17 11.05 -3.71
N TRP A 83 -3.16 10.24 -3.40
CA TRP A 83 -2.01 10.02 -4.27
C TRP A 83 -1.98 8.56 -4.71
N ARG A 84 -2.06 8.33 -6.02
CA ARG A 84 -2.21 6.99 -6.58
C ARG A 84 -0.94 6.53 -7.30
N ALA A 85 -0.48 5.33 -6.99
CA ALA A 85 0.60 4.65 -7.71
C ALA A 85 0.42 3.13 -7.63
N ILE A 86 1.13 2.35 -8.47
CA ILE A 86 1.21 0.89 -8.28
C ILE A 86 1.87 0.54 -6.94
N SER A 87 1.55 -0.63 -6.40
CA SER A 87 1.91 -1.07 -5.05
C SER A 87 3.41 -0.94 -4.73
N GLU A 88 4.28 -1.31 -5.67
CA GLU A 88 5.73 -1.26 -5.50
C GLU A 88 6.24 0.18 -5.44
N LYS A 89 5.71 1.07 -6.28
CA LYS A 89 6.07 2.50 -6.24
C LYS A 89 5.60 3.15 -4.95
N LEU A 90 4.46 2.72 -4.42
CA LEU A 90 3.96 3.16 -3.14
C LEU A 90 4.93 2.78 -2.02
N VAL A 91 5.34 1.51 -1.93
CA VAL A 91 6.32 1.04 -0.93
C VAL A 91 7.64 1.81 -1.04
N GLN A 92 8.18 1.94 -2.26
CA GLN A 92 9.43 2.68 -2.50
C GLN A 92 9.33 4.12 -2.00
N ARG A 93 8.22 4.81 -2.29
CA ARG A 93 7.99 6.17 -1.82
C ARG A 93 7.87 6.22 -0.31
N ALA A 94 7.01 5.42 0.30
CA ALA A 94 6.75 5.43 1.73
C ALA A 94 8.03 5.18 2.55
N LEU A 95 8.83 4.18 2.15
CA LEU A 95 10.10 3.87 2.81
C LEU A 95 11.17 4.95 2.57
N THR A 96 11.15 5.61 1.41
CA THR A 96 12.09 6.71 1.11
C THR A 96 11.75 7.96 1.92
N GLU A 97 10.48 8.31 1.99
CA GLU A 97 9.98 9.42 2.80
C GLU A 97 10.30 9.20 4.29
N ALA A 98 9.99 8.01 4.82
CA ALA A 98 10.26 7.69 6.22
C ALA A 98 11.76 7.68 6.57
N ARG A 99 12.62 7.15 5.69
CA ARG A 99 14.10 7.24 5.85
C ARG A 99 14.59 8.68 5.91
N ALA A 100 13.93 9.57 5.18
CA ALA A 100 14.17 11.02 5.23
C ALA A 100 13.42 11.73 6.37
N ARG A 101 12.75 10.98 7.26
CA ARG A 101 11.90 11.49 8.35
C ARG A 101 10.79 12.44 7.88
N ARG A 102 10.26 12.16 6.69
CA ARG A 102 9.08 12.83 6.13
C ARG A 102 7.94 11.82 6.13
N TYR A 103 6.81 12.20 6.70
CA TYR A 103 5.60 11.38 6.74
C TYR A 103 4.49 12.22 6.13
N ALA A 104 4.41 12.20 4.79
CA ALA A 104 3.51 13.06 4.03
C ALA A 104 2.13 12.42 3.80
N PHE A 105 1.97 11.15 4.19
CA PHE A 105 0.72 10.40 4.16
C PHE A 105 0.18 10.23 5.58
N ASP A 106 -1.14 10.13 5.68
CA ASP A 106 -1.82 9.73 6.91
C ASP A 106 -2.25 8.26 6.83
N VAL A 107 -2.62 7.80 5.64
CA VAL A 107 -3.08 6.44 5.37
C VAL A 107 -2.36 5.87 4.16
N ILE A 108 -1.96 4.61 4.25
CA ILE A 108 -1.53 3.80 3.12
C ILE A 108 -2.55 2.68 2.91
N GLU A 109 -2.98 2.53 1.66
CA GLU A 109 -3.84 1.45 1.19
C GLU A 109 -3.16 0.78 -0.01
N THR A 110 -2.92 -0.54 0.09
CA THR A 110 -2.42 -1.36 -1.03
C THR A 110 -2.59 -2.86 -0.70
N ASN A 111 -1.99 -3.75 -1.50
CA ASN A 111 -2.02 -5.19 -1.31
C ASN A 111 -1.28 -5.65 -0.04
N GLY A 112 -1.67 -6.82 0.47
CA GLY A 112 -1.17 -7.38 1.73
C GLY A 112 0.36 -7.56 1.80
N PRO A 113 1.04 -8.13 0.78
CA PRO A 113 2.50 -8.27 0.81
C PRO A 113 3.25 -6.94 0.99
N GLU A 114 2.81 -5.89 0.33
CA GLU A 114 3.40 -4.55 0.47
C GLU A 114 3.13 -3.94 1.84
N MET A 115 1.93 -4.14 2.40
CA MET A 115 1.63 -3.76 3.77
C MET A 115 2.55 -4.49 4.77
N GLU A 116 2.81 -5.77 4.57
CA GLU A 116 3.77 -6.55 5.37
C GLU A 116 5.20 -6.03 5.25
N MET A 117 5.65 -5.65 4.04
CA MET A 117 6.96 -5.06 3.83
C MET A 117 7.13 -3.77 4.65
N MET A 118 6.13 -2.87 4.58
CA MET A 118 6.16 -1.61 5.35
C MET A 118 6.01 -1.82 6.86
N ALA A 119 5.22 -2.82 7.29
CA ALA A 119 5.08 -3.16 8.70
C ALA A 119 6.41 -3.63 9.32
N ARG A 120 7.19 -4.44 8.59
CA ARG A 120 8.54 -4.89 9.03
C ARG A 120 9.52 -3.75 9.19
N GLU A 121 9.36 -2.69 8.39
CA GLU A 121 10.12 -1.44 8.48
C GLU A 121 9.57 -0.48 9.55
N LYS A 122 8.58 -0.92 10.34
CA LYS A 122 7.97 -0.17 11.45
C LYS A 122 7.35 1.16 11.01
N LEU A 123 6.76 1.17 9.81
CA LEU A 123 6.11 2.36 9.25
C LEU A 123 4.72 2.65 9.84
N PHE A 124 4.11 1.64 10.48
CA PHE A 124 2.73 1.70 10.94
C PHE A 124 2.63 1.60 12.45
N ALA A 125 1.53 2.13 12.98
CA ALA A 125 1.13 1.99 14.37
C ALA A 125 -0.16 1.14 14.44
N GLU A 126 -0.29 0.36 15.50
CA GLU A 126 -1.56 -0.30 15.79
C GLU A 126 -2.63 0.75 16.10
N PHE A 127 -3.85 0.52 15.63
CA PHE A 127 -5.01 1.30 16.03
C PHE A 127 -6.20 0.40 16.39
N HIS A 128 -7.06 0.92 17.25
CA HIS A 128 -8.35 0.32 17.57
C HIS A 128 -9.43 0.92 16.68
N SER A 129 -10.34 0.07 16.19
CA SER A 129 -11.63 0.49 15.63
C SER A 129 -12.71 -0.52 16.04
N PRO A 130 -13.93 -0.09 16.40
CA PRO A 130 -15.03 -1.01 16.67
C PRO A 130 -15.39 -1.85 15.43
N HIS A 131 -15.18 -1.30 14.22
CA HIS A 131 -15.44 -1.98 12.95
C HIS A 131 -14.51 -3.16 12.65
N LEU A 132 -13.45 -3.35 13.43
CA LEU A 132 -12.63 -4.55 13.31
C LEU A 132 -13.41 -5.83 13.68
N ALA A 133 -14.49 -5.68 14.46
CA ALA A 133 -15.39 -6.79 14.78
C ALA A 133 -16.19 -7.28 13.55
N ASP A 134 -16.31 -6.45 12.51
CA ASP A 134 -17.03 -6.78 11.28
C ASP A 134 -16.16 -7.64 10.32
N LEU A 135 -14.86 -7.77 10.62
CA LEU A 135 -13.90 -8.49 9.79
C LEU A 135 -13.75 -9.96 10.23
N PRO A 136 -13.54 -10.90 9.29
CA PRO A 136 -13.13 -12.25 9.64
C PRO A 136 -11.84 -12.22 10.47
N PRO A 137 -11.80 -12.83 11.67
CA PRO A 137 -10.60 -12.77 12.52
C PRO A 137 -9.34 -13.29 11.83
N SER A 138 -9.48 -14.27 10.93
CA SER A 138 -8.37 -14.82 10.15
C SER A 138 -7.78 -13.87 9.10
N ALA A 139 -8.49 -12.79 8.76
CA ALA A 139 -8.03 -11.80 7.79
C ALA A 139 -7.16 -10.71 8.45
N VAL A 140 -7.25 -10.54 9.77
CA VAL A 140 -6.47 -9.53 10.51
C VAL A 140 -5.11 -10.12 10.91
N PRO A 141 -3.98 -9.51 10.51
CA PRO A 141 -2.66 -9.97 10.93
C PRO A 141 -2.49 -9.95 12.46
N PRO A 142 -1.82 -10.94 13.07
CA PRO A 142 -1.65 -10.99 14.52
C PRO A 142 -0.98 -9.76 15.15
N HIS A 143 -0.09 -9.09 14.40
CA HIS A 143 0.61 -7.89 14.87
C HIS A 143 -0.23 -6.60 14.73
N ARG A 144 -1.37 -6.63 14.03
CA ARG A 144 -2.37 -5.55 13.96
C ARG A 144 -1.84 -4.18 13.50
N LEU A 145 -0.71 -4.17 12.80
CA LEU A 145 -0.10 -2.93 12.27
C LEU A 145 -0.79 -2.45 10.98
N TRP A 146 -1.55 -3.32 10.34
CA TRP A 146 -2.43 -3.00 9.24
C TRP A 146 -3.66 -3.90 9.30
N ILE A 147 -4.72 -3.48 8.63
CA ILE A 147 -6.04 -4.14 8.63
C ILE A 147 -6.50 -4.28 7.18
N PRO A 148 -7.06 -5.42 6.76
CA PRO A 148 -7.61 -5.56 5.42
C PRO A 148 -8.86 -4.68 5.24
N ASP A 149 -8.91 -3.94 4.14
CA ASP A 149 -10.08 -3.15 3.73
C ASP A 149 -10.93 -3.87 2.65
N ARG A 150 -10.31 -4.79 1.90
CA ARG A 150 -10.94 -5.58 0.85
C ARG A 150 -10.27 -6.94 0.64
N MET A 151 -10.96 -7.81 -0.09
CA MET A 151 -10.42 -9.07 -0.59
C MET A 151 -10.38 -9.03 -2.12
N ASN A 152 -9.21 -9.29 -2.70
CA ASN A 152 -9.03 -9.36 -4.14
C ASN A 152 -9.09 -10.83 -4.61
N PHE A 153 -9.83 -11.07 -5.69
CA PHE A 153 -9.88 -12.38 -6.33
C PHE A 153 -9.24 -12.30 -7.71
N PHE A 154 -8.14 -13.04 -7.90
CA PHE A 154 -7.52 -13.19 -9.22
C PHE A 154 -8.37 -14.10 -10.10
N VAL A 155 -8.92 -13.53 -11.17
CA VAL A 155 -9.78 -14.22 -12.13
C VAL A 155 -9.30 -13.97 -13.55
N VAL A 156 -9.67 -14.87 -14.46
CA VAL A 156 -9.47 -14.66 -15.89
C VAL A 156 -10.61 -13.81 -16.44
N ALA A 157 -10.32 -12.55 -16.76
CA ALA A 157 -11.17 -11.73 -17.61
C ALA A 157 -10.87 -12.03 -19.08
N TYR A 158 -11.91 -12.07 -19.93
CA TYR A 158 -11.74 -12.31 -21.36
C TYR A 158 -12.74 -11.49 -22.19
N ASN A 159 -12.35 -11.18 -23.43
CA ASN A 159 -13.23 -10.51 -24.37
C ASN A 159 -14.17 -11.53 -25.04
N THR A 160 -15.46 -11.47 -24.70
CA THR A 160 -16.50 -12.40 -25.18
C THR A 160 -16.76 -12.31 -26.70
N GLN A 161 -16.36 -11.23 -27.36
CA GLN A 161 -16.42 -11.11 -28.82
C GLN A 161 -15.24 -11.81 -29.52
N LYS A 162 -14.16 -12.13 -28.78
CA LYS A 162 -12.93 -12.72 -29.34
C LYS A 162 -12.63 -14.14 -28.86
N VAL A 163 -13.22 -14.56 -27.74
CA VAL A 163 -12.98 -15.86 -27.10
C VAL A 163 -14.30 -16.36 -26.54
N ARG A 164 -14.71 -17.58 -26.91
CA ARG A 164 -15.88 -18.21 -26.30
C ARG A 164 -15.53 -18.87 -24.96
N ARG A 165 -16.52 -19.03 -24.09
CA ARG A 165 -16.33 -19.53 -22.72
C ARG A 165 -15.73 -20.94 -22.70
N GLU A 166 -16.06 -21.76 -23.69
CA GLU A 166 -15.65 -23.15 -23.84
C GLU A 166 -14.20 -23.28 -24.31
N GLU A 167 -13.62 -22.21 -24.88
CA GLU A 167 -12.23 -22.19 -25.32
C GLU A 167 -11.26 -21.96 -24.18
N LEU A 168 -11.73 -21.36 -23.08
CA LEU A 168 -10.93 -21.08 -21.89
C LEU A 168 -10.49 -22.38 -21.21
N PRO A 169 -9.21 -22.50 -20.84
CA PRO A 169 -8.74 -23.64 -20.10
C PRO A 169 -9.36 -23.69 -18.70
N ARG A 170 -9.45 -24.90 -18.15
CA ARG A 170 -9.97 -25.11 -16.78
C ARG A 170 -8.97 -24.71 -15.69
N SER A 171 -7.70 -24.59 -16.04
CA SER A 171 -6.61 -24.23 -15.14
C SER A 171 -5.66 -23.26 -15.83
N TYR A 172 -4.86 -22.55 -15.02
CA TYR A 172 -3.88 -21.60 -15.54
C TYR A 172 -2.86 -22.25 -16.50
N ASP A 173 -2.45 -23.50 -16.28
CA ASP A 173 -1.51 -24.22 -17.16
C ASP A 173 -1.98 -24.30 -18.61
N GLY A 174 -3.28 -24.38 -18.87
CA GLY A 174 -3.81 -24.40 -20.23
C GLY A 174 -3.68 -23.07 -21.00
N PHE A 175 -3.27 -21.98 -20.34
CA PHE A 175 -2.88 -20.74 -21.02
C PHE A 175 -1.47 -20.81 -21.63
N THR A 176 -0.70 -21.87 -21.37
CA THR A 176 0.61 -22.11 -22.01
C THR A 176 0.48 -22.70 -23.43
N ASP A 177 -0.73 -23.05 -23.87
CA ASP A 177 -0.99 -23.54 -25.23
C ASP A 177 -0.63 -22.45 -26.28
N PRO A 178 0.07 -22.81 -27.39
CA PRO A 178 0.45 -21.87 -28.44
C PRO A 178 -0.68 -21.00 -28.99
N LYS A 179 -1.95 -21.47 -28.94
CA LYS A 179 -3.12 -20.71 -29.39
C LYS A 179 -3.33 -19.39 -28.63
N TRP A 180 -2.77 -19.26 -27.43
CA TRP A 180 -2.87 -18.07 -26.58
C TRP A 180 -1.70 -17.10 -26.76
N LYS A 181 -0.67 -17.46 -27.53
CA LYS A 181 0.49 -16.60 -27.76
C LYS A 181 0.06 -15.26 -28.36
N GLY A 182 0.48 -14.16 -27.72
CA GLY A 182 0.09 -12.79 -28.12
C GLY A 182 -1.37 -12.43 -27.81
N ARG A 183 -2.10 -13.26 -27.05
CA ARG A 183 -3.51 -13.05 -26.69
C ARG A 183 -3.75 -12.95 -25.18
N ILE A 184 -2.68 -12.94 -24.37
CA ILE A 184 -2.72 -12.83 -22.91
C ILE A 184 -2.14 -11.48 -22.49
N GLY A 185 -2.83 -10.80 -21.58
CA GLY A 185 -2.28 -9.69 -20.81
C GLY A 185 -2.17 -10.09 -19.35
N ILE A 186 -1.03 -9.81 -18.73
CA ILE A 186 -0.77 -10.01 -17.30
C ILE A 186 -0.04 -8.79 -16.75
N GLU A 187 -0.23 -8.50 -15.46
CA GLU A 187 0.56 -7.51 -14.75
C GLU A 187 1.94 -8.11 -14.45
N ALA A 188 2.98 -7.57 -15.09
CA ALA A 188 4.31 -8.17 -15.06
C ALA A 188 5.00 -8.13 -13.69
N THR A 189 4.57 -7.22 -12.80
CA THR A 189 5.17 -7.04 -11.47
C THR A 189 4.36 -7.70 -10.35
N ASP A 190 3.26 -8.37 -10.67
CA ASP A 190 2.38 -8.98 -9.68
C ASP A 190 3.01 -10.22 -9.04
N ALA A 191 3.80 -9.96 -7.99
CA ALA A 191 4.47 -10.98 -7.21
C ALA A 191 3.49 -11.78 -6.35
N GLU A 192 2.33 -11.23 -5.99
CA GLU A 192 1.32 -11.91 -5.17
C GLU A 192 0.68 -13.06 -5.96
N TRP A 193 0.30 -12.81 -7.21
CA TRP A 193 -0.22 -13.82 -8.11
C TRP A 193 0.82 -14.93 -8.37
N MET A 194 2.07 -14.55 -8.65
CA MET A 194 3.16 -15.50 -8.85
C MET A 194 3.41 -16.36 -7.61
N ALA A 195 3.55 -15.73 -6.43
CA ALA A 195 3.77 -16.44 -5.18
C ALA A 195 2.62 -17.40 -4.86
N THR A 196 1.39 -17.02 -5.16
CA THR A 196 0.22 -17.88 -4.98
C THR A 196 0.29 -19.13 -5.84
N LEU A 197 0.59 -19.01 -7.14
CA LEU A 197 0.72 -20.18 -8.03
C LEU A 197 1.90 -21.06 -7.65
N VAL A 198 3.04 -20.46 -7.29
CA VAL A 198 4.23 -21.18 -6.80
C VAL A 198 3.92 -21.96 -5.52
N LYS A 199 3.16 -21.38 -4.59
CA LYS A 199 2.74 -22.06 -3.36
C LYS A 199 1.78 -23.21 -3.64
N VAL A 200 0.80 -23.02 -4.53
CA VAL A 200 -0.23 -24.03 -4.83
C VAL A 200 0.31 -25.21 -5.65
N TRP A 201 1.20 -24.95 -6.62
CA TRP A 201 1.76 -25.98 -7.48
C TRP A 201 3.11 -26.54 -7.00
N GLY A 202 3.70 -25.93 -5.98
CA GLY A 202 5.05 -26.21 -5.53
C GLY A 202 6.09 -25.43 -6.34
N GLU A 203 7.23 -25.16 -5.70
CA GLU A 203 8.23 -24.21 -6.20
C GLU A 203 8.69 -24.50 -7.63
N GLN A 204 9.08 -25.76 -7.90
CA GLN A 204 9.59 -26.16 -9.20
C GLN A 204 8.54 -26.00 -10.31
N ALA A 205 7.31 -26.48 -10.10
CA ALA A 205 6.25 -26.44 -11.11
C ALA A 205 5.75 -25.01 -11.35
N GLY A 206 5.57 -24.24 -10.27
CA GLY A 206 5.18 -22.84 -10.36
C GLY A 206 6.20 -21.99 -11.11
N LEU A 207 7.49 -22.07 -10.75
CA LEU A 207 8.52 -21.33 -11.47
C LEU A 207 8.67 -21.77 -12.92
N ALA A 208 8.45 -23.05 -13.23
CA ALA A 208 8.48 -23.54 -14.61
C ALA A 208 7.32 -22.99 -15.45
N TYR A 209 6.13 -22.77 -14.86
CA TYR A 209 5.00 -22.17 -15.56
C TYR A 209 5.32 -20.76 -16.07
N PHE A 210 5.94 -19.92 -15.24
CA PHE A 210 6.30 -18.53 -15.60
C PHE A 210 7.44 -18.40 -16.62
N ARG A 211 8.10 -19.52 -16.99
CA ARG A 211 9.18 -19.56 -18.00
C ARG A 211 8.68 -19.97 -19.39
N LYS A 212 7.43 -20.41 -19.51
CA LYS A 212 6.79 -20.80 -20.77
C LYS A 212 6.12 -19.59 -21.42
#